data_AF-A0A7Y2RIW0-F1
#
_entry.id   AF-A0A7Y2RIW0-F1
#
_cell.length_a   1.000
_cell.length_b   1.000
_cell.length_c   1.000
_cell.angle_alpha   90.00
_cell.angle_beta   90.00
_cell.angle_gamma   90.00
#
_symmetry.space_group_name_H-M   'P 1'
#
loop_
_entity.id
_entity.type
_entity.pdbx_description
1 polymer ?
#
loop_
_entity_poly.entity_id
_entity_poly.type
_entity_poly.pdbx_seq_one_letter_code
_entity_poly.pdbx_strand_id
1 'polypeptide(L)' 'MKYIVLLSILVCFLIASVLSFGIGLYLKDLFFLAIGGLLILASILIFFEYKKIKNDPFLE' A
#
# COMPACT_ATOMS: atom_id res chain seq x y z
N MET A 1 3.62 13.89 13.20
CA MET A 1 4.73 13.43 12.33
C MET A 1 4.53 11.99 11.82
N LYS A 2 4.40 10.96 12.68
CA LYS A 2 4.26 9.55 12.25
C LYS A 2 3.11 9.28 11.25
N TYR A 3 1.95 9.92 11.42
CA TYR A 3 0.78 9.75 10.55
C TYR A 3 1.01 10.19 9.10
N ILE A 4 1.72 11.29 8.90
CA ILE A 4 1.98 11.87 7.57
C ILE A 4 2.92 10.96 6.79
N VAL A 5 3.89 10.35 7.48
CA VAL A 5 4.83 9.39 6.88
C VAL A 5 4.10 8.11 6.47
N LEU A 6 3.27 7.52 7.34
CA LEU A 6 2.47 6.34 6.99
C LEU A 6 1.55 6.61 5.80
N LEU A 7 0.90 7.78 5.78
CA LEU A 7 -0.01 8.17 4.71
C LEU A 7 0.73 8.38 3.38
N SER A 8 1.90 9.02 3.41
CA SER A 8 2.74 9.18 2.22
C SER A 8 3.21 7.83 1.67
N ILE A 9 3.61 6.91 2.55
CA ILE A 9 4.03 5.56 2.17
C ILE A 9 2.84 4.81 1.53
N LEU A 10 1.66 4.87 2.13
CA LEU A 10 0.44 4.27 1.58
C LEU A 10 0.15 4.74 0.14
N VAL A 11 0.22 6.05 -0.10
CA VAL A 11 -0.02 6.63 -1.43
C VAL A 11 1.03 6.14 -2.43
N CYS A 12 2.30 6.10 -2.04
CA CYS A 12 3.38 5.57 -2.88
C CYS A 12 3.15 4.08 -3.24
N PHE A 13 2.74 3.25 -2.27
CA PHE A 13 2.44 1.83 -2.50
C PHE A 13 1.24 1.63 -3.42
N LEU A 14 0.20 2.45 -3.29
CA LEU A 14 -0.96 2.43 -4.18
C LEU A 14 -0.56 2.71 -5.63
N ILE A 15 0.18 3.80 -5.85
CA ILE A 15 0.66 4.20 -7.19
C ILE A 15 1.57 3.11 -7.77
N ALA A 16 2.50 2.58 -6.97
CA ALA A 16 3.39 1.51 -7.39
C ALA A 16 2.61 0.23 -7.76
N SER A 17 1.55 -0.11 -7.03
CA SER A 17 0.72 -1.27 -7.35
C SER A 17 0.00 -1.13 -8.69
N VAL A 18 -0.55 0.07 -8.98
CA VAL A 18 -1.25 0.35 -10.24
C VAL A 18 -0.28 0.30 -11.41
N LEU A 19 0.92 0.88 -11.25
CA LEU A 19 1.97 0.83 -12.28
C LEU A 19 2.44 -0.62 -12.51
N SER A 20 2.69 -1.39 -11.44
CA SER A 20 3.10 -2.79 -11.54
C SER A 20 2.05 -3.66 -12.22
N PHE A 21 0.76 -3.44 -11.90
CA PHE A 21 -0.34 -4.14 -12.59
C PHE A 21 -0.47 -3.73 -14.04
N GLY A 22 -0.35 -2.44 -14.36
CA GLY A 22 -0.42 -1.95 -15.74
C GLY A 22 0.68 -2.55 -16.60
N ILE A 23 1.91 -2.58 -16.08
CA ILE A 23 3.07 -3.21 -16.75
C ILE A 23 2.88 -4.73 -16.84
N GLY A 24 2.45 -5.38 -15.76
CA GLY A 24 2.21 -6.83 -15.72
C GLY A 24 1.13 -7.29 -16.72
N LEU A 25 0.06 -6.52 -16.89
CA LEU A 25 -0.96 -6.79 -17.91
C LEU A 25 -0.45 -6.55 -19.33
N TYR A 26 0.33 -5.48 -19.53
CA TYR A 26 0.88 -5.14 -20.85
C TYR A 26 1.89 -6.19 -21.34
N LEU A 27 2.82 -6.60 -20.47
CA LEU A 27 3.84 -7.60 -20.78
C LEU A 27 3.35 -9.05 -20.62
N LYS A 28 2.12 -9.25 -20.12
CA LYS A 28 1.58 -10.56 -19.68
C LYS A 28 2.53 -11.28 -18.72
N ASP A 29 3.21 -10.52 -17.89
CA ASP A 29 4.29 -11.01 -17.04
C ASP A 29 3.76 -11.32 -15.64
N LEU A 30 3.72 -12.61 -15.31
CA LEU A 30 3.09 -13.10 -14.09
C LEU A 30 3.78 -12.55 -12.82
N PHE A 31 5.09 -12.31 -12.91
CA PHE A 31 5.89 -11.76 -11.82
C PHE A 31 5.43 -10.35 -11.42
N PHE A 32 5.27 -9.45 -12.39
CA PHE A 32 4.81 -8.08 -12.12
C PHE A 32 3.38 -8.02 -11.59
N LEU A 33 2.55 -8.97 -12.02
CA LEU A 33 1.18 -9.11 -11.54
C LEU A 33 1.13 -9.59 -10.08
N ALA A 34 2.00 -10.56 -9.72
CA ALA A 34 2.16 -11.01 -8.34
C ALA A 34 2.72 -9.90 -7.42
N ILE A 35 3.70 -9.13 -7.89
CA ILE A 35 4.26 -7.99 -7.17
C ILE A 35 3.17 -6.92 -6.94
N GLY A 36 2.37 -6.62 -7.96
CA GLY A 36 1.23 -5.72 -7.83
C GLY A 36 0.26 -6.18 -6.74
N GLY A 37 -0.06 -7.48 -6.69
CA GLY A 37 -0.91 -8.07 -5.64
C GLY A 37 -0.30 -7.94 -4.24
N LEU A 38 1.00 -8.20 -4.08
CA LEU A 38 1.73 -8.01 -2.83
C LEU A 38 1.72 -6.55 -2.36
N LEU A 39 1.86 -5.59 -3.28
CA LEU A 39 1.80 -4.16 -2.97
C LEU A 39 0.41 -3.75 -2.48
N ILE A 40 -0.66 -4.33 -3.04
CA ILE A 40 -2.04 -4.11 -2.57
C ILE A 40 -2.20 -4.63 -1.13
N LEU A 41 -1.74 -5.86 -0.85
CA LEU A 41 -1.77 -6.42 0.51
C LEU A 41 -1.00 -5.55 1.51
N ALA A 42 0.19 -5.07 1.12
CA ALA A 42 0.98 -4.15 1.94
C ALA A 42 0.21 -2.85 2.23
N SER A 43 -0.45 -2.28 1.21
CA SER A 43 -1.26 -1.08 1.38
C SER A 43 -2.46 -1.30 2.33
N ILE A 44 -3.08 -2.48 2.31
CA ILE A 44 -4.18 -2.82 3.22
C ILE A 44 -3.68 -2.91 4.67
N LEU A 45 -2.53 -3.56 4.90
CA LEU A 45 -1.93 -3.67 6.22
C LEU A 45 -1.58 -2.30 6.80
N ILE A 46 -0.95 -1.43 6.00
CA ILE A 46 -0.62 -0.05 6.38
C ILE A 46 -1.89 0.73 6.70
N PHE A 47 -2.98 0.54 5.94
CA PHE A 47 -4.27 1.16 6.21
C PHE A 47 -4.88 0.70 7.54
N PHE A 48 -4.82 -0.60 7.84
CA PHE A 48 -5.29 -1.12 9.12
C PHE A 48 -4.48 -0.59 10.29
N GLU A 49 -3.16 -0.51 10.14
CA GLU A 49 -2.29 0.06 11.17
C GLU A 49 -2.57 1.54 11.38
N TYR A 50 -2.73 2.32 10.30
CA TYR A 50 -3.16 3.72 10.36
C TYR A 50 -4.50 3.88 11.09
N LYS A 51 -5.49 3.02 10.77
CA LYS A 51 -6.81 3.04 11.42
C LYS A 51 -6.71 2.67 12.90
N LYS A 52 -5.85 1.70 13.25
CA LYS A 52 -5.63 1.27 14.64
C LYS A 52 -5.01 2.38 15.47
N ILE A 53 -3.96 3.03 14.96
CA ILE A 53 -3.29 4.15 15.63
C ILE A 53 -4.25 5.35 15.78
N LYS A 54 -5.06 5.65 14.76
CA LYS A 54 -6.05 6.75 14.83
C LYS A 54 -7.14 6.51 15.88
N ASN A 55 -7.54 5.25 16.09
CA ASN A 55 -8.58 4.87 17.04
C ASN A 55 -8.03 4.43 18.40
N ASP A 56 -6.73 4.55 18.63
CA ASP A 56 -6.13 4.17 19.90
C ASP A 56 -6.43 5.25 20.94
N PRO A 57 -7.23 4.95 21.98
CA PRO A 57 -7.64 5.94 22.97
C PRO A 57 -6.52 6.32 23.94
N PHE A 58 -5.35 5.66 23.86
CA PHE A 58 -4.19 5.91 24.72
C PHE A 58 -3.10 6.77 24.04
N LEU A 59 -3.34 7.28 22.84
CA LEU A 59 -2.47 8.22 22.14
C LEU A 59 -2.93 9.67 22.42
N GLU A 60 -2.61 10.16 23.62
CA GLU A 60 -2.46 11.61 23.91
C GLU A 60 -1.17 12.17 23.26
#